data_AF-A0A8J7XI94-F1
#
_entry.id   AF-A0A8J7XI94-F1
#
_cell.length_a   1.000
_cell.length_b   1.000
_cell.length_c   1.000
_cell.angle_alpha   90.00
_cell.angle_beta   90.00
_cell.angle_gamma   90.00
#
_symmetry.space_group_name_H-M   'P 1'
#
loop_
_entity.id
_entity.type
_entity.pdbx_description
1 polymer ?
#
loop_
_entity_poly.entity_id
_entity_poly.type
_entity_poly.pdbx_seq_one_letter_code
_entity_poly.pdbx_strand_id
1 'polypeptide(L)'
;MSLKSKSITRPVTEKDLKAFHEMRNNYGSGHETWADTLYHYEKWPELSVAAYLTDPSDIVRKGNWRTFPPDNLVGVAVGTPCDQSWGEIANPSIGDRATEILESVQLDNICIDHRYWRKGFGSR
;
A
#
# COMPACT_ATOMS: atom_id res chain seq x y z
N MET A 1 5.38 -25.78 16.21
CA MET A 1 6.29 -24.63 15.97
C MET A 1 5.56 -23.63 15.09
N SER A 2 5.42 -22.37 15.53
CA SER A 2 4.79 -21.33 14.72
C SER A 2 5.80 -20.82 13.70
N LEU A 3 5.61 -21.13 12.41
CA LEU A 3 6.34 -20.49 11.33
C LEU A 3 5.93 -19.00 11.34
N LYS A 4 6.80 -18.14 11.88
CA LYS A 4 6.64 -16.69 11.70
C LYS A 4 6.97 -16.41 10.25
N SER A 5 5.95 -16.24 9.41
CA SER A 5 6.15 -15.84 8.02
C SER A 5 6.97 -14.56 7.98
N LYS A 6 8.14 -14.64 7.35
CA LYS A 6 9.08 -13.52 7.22
C LYS A 6 8.63 -12.62 6.07
N SER A 7 8.78 -11.32 6.24
CA SER A 7 8.37 -10.31 5.28
C SER A 7 9.50 -9.34 5.00
N ILE A 8 9.50 -8.77 3.79
CA ILE A 8 10.32 -7.62 3.43
C ILE A 8 9.40 -6.49 2.98
N THR A 9 9.85 -5.27 3.21
CA THR A 9 9.27 -4.06 2.63
C THR A 9 10.23 -3.51 1.58
N ARG A 10 9.68 -2.95 0.50
CA ARG A 10 10.47 -2.27 -0.55
C ARG A 10 9.67 -1.12 -1.15
N PRO A 11 10.31 -0.19 -1.87
CA PRO A 11 9.59 0.80 -2.66
C PRO A 11 8.58 0.15 -3.60
N VAL A 12 7.44 0.81 -3.75
CA VAL A 12 6.36 0.39 -4.64
C VAL A 12 6.81 0.49 -6.09
N THR A 13 6.38 -0.45 -6.93
CA THR A 13 6.48 -0.37 -8.39
C THR A 13 5.10 -0.28 -9.02
N GLU A 14 5.04 0.10 -10.29
CA GLU A 14 3.78 0.09 -11.06
C GLU A 14 3.06 -1.26 -11.05
N LYS A 15 3.83 -2.36 -11.04
CA LYS A 15 3.26 -3.72 -10.98
C LYS A 15 2.51 -3.95 -9.66
N ASP A 16 3.05 -3.39 -8.58
CA ASP A 16 2.50 -3.53 -7.23
C ASP A 16 1.25 -2.67 -7.06
N LEU A 17 1.24 -1.49 -7.68
CA LEU A 17 0.07 -0.61 -7.73
C LEU A 17 -1.10 -1.26 -8.47
N LYS A 18 -0.85 -1.91 -9.61
CA LYS A 18 -1.89 -2.66 -10.34
C LYS A 18 -2.49 -3.76 -9.46
N ALA A 19 -1.63 -4.54 -8.79
CA ALA A 19 -2.06 -5.57 -7.87
C ALA A 19 -2.80 -5.00 -6.65
N PHE A 20 -2.37 -3.84 -6.14
CA PHE A 20 -3.05 -3.10 -5.09
C PHE A 20 -4.43 -2.65 -5.52
N HIS A 21 -4.60 -2.13 -6.73
CA HIS A 21 -5.91 -1.75 -7.28
C HIS A 21 -6.86 -2.94 -7.31
N GLU A 22 -6.38 -4.10 -7.78
CA GLU A 22 -7.16 -5.33 -7.78
C GLU A 22 -7.53 -5.79 -6.36
N MET A 23 -6.58 -5.78 -5.42
CA MET A 23 -6.84 -6.13 -4.02
C MET A 23 -7.87 -5.17 -3.40
N ARG A 24 -7.75 -3.88 -3.68
CA ARG A 24 -8.65 -2.84 -3.19
C ARG A 24 -10.06 -3.00 -3.75
N ASN A 25 -10.22 -3.27 -5.04
CA ASN A 25 -11.55 -3.50 -5.63
C ASN A 25 -12.24 -4.75 -5.04
N ASN A 26 -11.46 -5.73 -4.57
CA ASN A 26 -11.99 -6.94 -3.97
C ASN A 26 -12.28 -6.82 -2.46
N TYR A 27 -11.50 -6.01 -1.73
CA TYR A 27 -11.49 -6.04 -0.25
C TYR A 27 -11.50 -4.66 0.42
N GLY A 28 -11.30 -3.58 -0.33
CA GLY A 28 -11.20 -2.23 0.19
C GLY A 28 -12.57 -1.55 0.30
N SER A 29 -12.78 -0.85 1.41
CA SER A 29 -13.85 0.13 1.57
C SER A 29 -13.19 1.49 1.79
N GLY A 30 -13.10 2.32 0.76
CA GLY A 30 -12.48 3.64 0.85
C GLY A 30 -13.03 4.58 -0.21
N HIS A 31 -13.15 5.86 0.14
CA HIS A 31 -13.72 6.91 -0.71
C HIS A 31 -12.75 7.46 -1.76
N GLU A 32 -11.44 7.30 -1.56
CA GLU A 32 -10.40 7.80 -2.46
C GLU A 32 -10.48 7.12 -3.83
N THR A 33 -10.35 7.81 -4.96
CA THR A 33 -10.46 7.13 -6.25
C THR A 33 -9.15 6.44 -6.64
N TRP A 34 -9.17 5.56 -7.64
CA TRP A 34 -7.93 5.02 -8.20
C TRP A 34 -7.05 6.09 -8.84
N ALA A 35 -7.68 7.13 -9.41
CA ALA A 35 -6.96 8.26 -9.99
C ALA A 35 -6.16 9.02 -8.92
N ASP A 36 -6.74 9.20 -7.73
CA ASP A 36 -6.06 9.88 -6.62
C ASP A 36 -4.85 9.05 -6.13
N THR A 37 -5.02 7.73 -5.97
CA THR A 37 -3.90 6.83 -5.60
C THR A 37 -2.76 6.89 -6.62
N LEU A 38 -3.08 6.88 -7.93
CA LEU A 38 -2.07 6.98 -8.98
C LEU A 38 -1.34 8.32 -8.94
N TYR A 39 -2.09 9.42 -8.81
CA TYR A 39 -1.52 10.76 -8.71
C TYR A 39 -0.54 10.88 -7.53
N HIS A 40 -0.91 10.38 -6.35
CA HIS A 40 -0.04 10.39 -5.16
C HIS A 40 1.25 9.61 -5.37
N TYR A 41 1.17 8.39 -5.92
CA TYR A 41 2.37 7.61 -6.22
C TYR A 41 3.25 8.26 -7.28
N GLU A 42 2.68 8.80 -8.36
CA GLU A 42 3.45 9.43 -9.43
C GLU A 42 4.21 10.68 -8.93
N LYS A 43 3.62 11.40 -7.97
CA LYS A 43 4.22 12.59 -7.37
C LYS A 43 5.25 12.28 -6.29
N TRP A 44 5.00 11.28 -5.45
CA TRP A 44 5.84 10.93 -4.29
C TRP A 44 6.04 9.41 -4.15
N PRO A 45 6.68 8.75 -5.13
CA PRO A 45 6.85 7.30 -5.12
C PRO A 45 7.66 6.79 -3.91
N GLU A 46 8.58 7.61 -3.38
CA GLU A 46 9.42 7.31 -2.23
C GLU A 46 8.67 7.21 -0.90
N LEU A 47 7.45 7.75 -0.84
CA LEU A 47 6.59 7.69 0.35
C LEU A 47 5.67 6.46 0.36
N SER A 48 5.76 5.64 -0.69
CA SER A 48 4.93 4.44 -0.85
C SER A 48 5.74 3.17 -0.61
N VAL A 49 5.16 2.22 0.13
CA VAL A 49 5.82 0.96 0.50
C VAL A 49 4.98 -0.26 0.15
N ALA A 50 5.61 -1.28 -0.41
CA ALA A 50 5.01 -2.58 -0.68
C ALA A 50 5.63 -3.66 0.23
N ALA A 51 4.79 -4.54 0.75
CA ALA A 51 5.16 -5.65 1.62
C ALA A 51 5.04 -7.00 0.89
N TYR A 52 6.06 -7.84 1.00
CA TYR A 52 6.14 -9.16 0.37
C TYR A 52 6.44 -10.25 1.38
N LEU A 53 6.01 -11.48 1.07
CA LEU A 53 6.57 -12.67 1.72
C LEU A 53 7.96 -12.93 1.16
N THR A 54 8.90 -13.31 2.03
CA THR A 54 10.22 -13.75 1.61
C THR A 54 10.25 -15.21 1.18
N ASP A 55 9.27 -16.01 1.63
CA ASP A 55 9.14 -17.43 1.32
C ASP A 55 7.79 -17.69 0.62
N PRO A 56 7.78 -18.10 -0.66
CA PRO A 56 6.56 -18.44 -1.38
C PRO A 56 5.76 -19.59 -0.73
N SER A 57 6.40 -20.44 0.09
CA SER A 57 5.71 -21.52 0.79
C SER A 57 4.75 -21.03 1.89
N ASP A 58 4.93 -19.78 2.35
CA ASP A 58 4.01 -19.10 3.28
C ASP A 58 2.72 -18.59 2.60
N ILE A 59 2.64 -18.68 1.27
CA ILE A 59 1.41 -18.39 0.53
C ILE A 59 0.35 -19.39 0.99
N VAL A 60 -0.66 -18.88 1.70
CA VAL A 60 -1.80 -19.67 2.15
C VAL A 60 -2.54 -20.19 0.91
N ARG A 61 -2.27 -21.44 0.52
CA ARG A 61 -3.05 -22.21 -0.46
C ARG A 61 -4.40 -22.59 0.13
N LYS A 62 -5.24 -21.62 0.45
CA LYS A 62 -6.68 -21.89 0.62
C LYS A 62 -7.30 -21.75 -0.76
N GLY A 63 -7.70 -22.91 -1.30
CA GLY A 63 -8.18 -23.09 -2.65
C GLY A 63 -9.11 -21.97 -3.11
N ASN A 64 -8.63 -21.22 -4.10
CA ASN A 64 -9.39 -20.65 -5.20
C ASN A 64 -8.34 -20.08 -6.16
N TRP A 65 -8.39 -20.52 -7.41
CA TRP A 65 -7.48 -20.14 -8.51
C TRP A 65 -7.74 -18.69 -8.96
N ARG A 66 -7.85 -17.75 -8.04
CA ARG A 66 -7.80 -16.33 -8.37
C ARG A 66 -6.34 -15.93 -8.44
N THR A 67 -6.01 -15.25 -9.53
CA THR A 67 -4.73 -14.62 -9.85
C THR A 67 -4.12 -14.07 -8.57
N PHE A 68 -3.03 -14.69 -8.13
CA PHE A 68 -2.29 -14.19 -6.97
C PHE A 68 -1.70 -12.82 -7.32
N PRO A 69 -1.60 -11.89 -6.36
CA PRO A 69 -0.73 -10.75 -6.53
C PRO A 69 0.65 -11.24 -6.99
N PRO A 70 1.28 -10.54 -7.94
CA PRO A 70 2.59 -10.95 -8.42
C PRO A 70 3.59 -11.07 -7.26
N ASP A 71 4.46 -12.07 -7.37
CA ASP A 71 5.71 -12.18 -6.60
C ASP A 71 5.57 -12.13 -5.07
N ASN A 72 4.51 -12.72 -4.52
CA ASN A 72 4.24 -12.77 -3.08
C ASN A 72 3.88 -11.42 -2.43
N LEU A 73 3.35 -10.47 -3.20
CA LEU A 73 2.83 -9.22 -2.64
C LEU A 73 1.71 -9.49 -1.62
N VAL A 74 1.86 -8.91 -0.44
CA VAL A 74 0.93 -9.05 0.70
C VAL A 74 0.09 -7.79 0.90
N GLY A 75 0.67 -6.62 0.63
CA GLY A 75 -0.02 -5.36 0.78
C GLY A 75 0.81 -4.19 0.28
N VAL A 76 0.15 -3.07 0.05
CA VAL A 76 0.76 -1.81 -0.36
C VAL A 76 0.16 -0.69 0.48
N ALA A 77 1.04 0.24 0.85
CA ALA A 77 0.72 1.51 1.50
C ALA A 77 1.20 2.65 0.58
N VAL A 78 0.33 3.60 0.31
CA VAL A 78 0.58 4.80 -0.49
C VAL A 78 0.44 6.00 0.42
N GLY A 79 1.40 6.92 0.35
CA GLY A 79 1.41 8.12 1.17
C GLY A 79 1.83 9.36 0.41
N THR A 80 1.53 10.50 1.02
CA THR A 80 1.81 11.85 0.52
C THR A 80 2.49 12.69 1.61
N PRO A 81 3.25 13.73 1.25
CA PRO A 81 3.68 14.72 2.22
C PRO A 81 2.44 15.41 2.81
N CYS A 82 2.45 15.61 4.11
CA CYS A 82 1.37 16.29 4.82
C CYS A 82 1.95 17.43 5.64
N ASP A 83 1.25 18.56 5.64
CA ASP A 83 1.46 19.62 6.60
C ASP A 83 0.39 19.48 7.68
N GLN A 84 0.81 19.08 8.89
CA GLN A 84 -0.08 18.87 10.04
C GLN A 84 -0.86 20.12 10.45
N SER A 85 -0.48 21.30 9.96
CA SER A 85 -1.17 22.56 10.27
C SER A 85 -2.55 22.69 9.62
N TRP A 86 -2.89 21.88 8.61
CA TRP A 86 -4.13 22.09 7.85
C TRP A 86 -5.28 21.15 8.17
N GLY A 87 -5.07 19.93 8.67
CA GLY A 87 -6.17 18.98 8.94
C GLY A 87 -7.09 18.69 7.73
N GLU A 88 -6.79 19.26 6.57
CA GLU A 88 -7.46 19.15 5.31
C GLU A 88 -6.57 18.27 4.44
N ILE A 89 -7.16 17.15 4.02
CA ILE A 89 -6.63 16.21 3.05
C ILE A 89 -5.91 17.01 1.96
N ALA A 90 -4.67 16.62 1.64
CA ALA A 90 -3.93 17.19 0.53
C ALA A 90 -4.79 17.14 -0.74
N ASN A 91 -5.52 18.23 -0.98
CA ASN A 91 -6.31 18.42 -2.17
C ASN A 91 -5.28 18.50 -3.31
N PRO A 92 -5.49 17.86 -4.48
CA PRO A 92 -4.57 17.95 -5.60
C PRO A 92 -4.18 19.38 -6.02
N SER A 93 -4.90 20.41 -5.55
CA SER A 93 -4.56 21.83 -5.66
C SER A 93 -3.41 22.33 -4.75
N ILE A 94 -2.96 21.53 -3.78
CA ILE A 94 -1.80 21.83 -2.90
C ILE A 94 -0.48 21.33 -3.53
N GLY A 95 -0.56 20.58 -4.64
CA GLY A 95 0.52 19.84 -5.28
C GLY A 95 1.80 20.61 -5.67
N ASP A 96 1.79 21.96 -5.59
CA ASP A 96 2.96 22.79 -5.85
C ASP A 96 3.60 23.41 -4.58
N ARG A 97 2.95 23.33 -3.41
CA ARG A 97 3.44 23.94 -2.15
C ARG A 97 3.91 22.94 -1.09
N ALA A 98 3.45 21.69 -1.14
CA ALA A 98 3.86 20.65 -0.18
C ALA A 98 5.31 20.17 -0.36
N THR A 99 6.00 20.61 -1.41
CA THR A 99 7.37 20.21 -1.76
C THR A 99 8.45 20.78 -0.83
N GLU A 100 8.16 21.83 -0.06
CA GLU A 100 9.16 22.50 0.78
C GLU A 100 9.21 22.01 2.25
N ILE A 101 8.23 21.21 2.71
CA ILE A 101 8.16 20.76 4.11
C ILE A 101 7.85 19.26 4.18
N LEU A 102 8.90 18.42 4.13
CA LEU A 102 8.83 16.97 4.40
C LEU A 102 8.77 16.67 5.91
N GLU A 103 8.03 17.44 6.71
CA GLU A 103 8.00 17.22 8.17
C GLU A 103 7.03 16.12 8.59
N SER A 104 6.08 15.74 7.73
CA SER A 104 5.20 14.60 7.99
C SER A 104 4.71 13.90 6.73
N VAL A 105 4.35 12.61 6.88
CA VAL A 105 3.77 11.77 5.81
C VAL A 105 2.37 11.38 6.23
N GLN A 106 1.40 11.64 5.36
CA GLN A 106 0.05 11.11 5.47
C GLN A 106 -0.02 9.78 4.74
N LEU A 107 -0.63 8.79 5.39
CA LEU A 107 -0.94 7.50 4.78
C LEU A 107 -2.33 7.59 4.16
N ASP A 108 -2.40 7.78 2.84
CA ASP A 108 -3.67 7.96 2.13
C ASP A 108 -4.39 6.64 1.95
N ASN A 109 -3.64 5.59 1.60
CA ASN A 109 -4.22 4.29 1.37
C ASN A 109 -3.33 3.17 1.88
N ILE A 110 -3.96 2.17 2.50
CA ILE A 110 -3.33 0.91 2.86
C ILE A 110 -4.27 -0.23 2.54
N CYS A 111 -3.77 -1.20 1.78
CA CYS A 111 -4.51 -2.41 1.49
C CYS A 111 -3.60 -3.61 1.71
N ILE A 112 -4.10 -4.55 2.49
CA ILE A 112 -3.43 -5.82 2.78
C ILE A 112 -4.40 -6.91 2.35
N ASP A 113 -3.90 -7.91 1.65
CA ASP A 113 -4.70 -9.08 1.32
C ASP A 113 -5.19 -9.76 2.60
N HIS A 114 -6.51 -9.97 2.69
CA HIS A 114 -7.19 -10.49 3.87
C HIS A 114 -6.64 -11.84 4.36
N ARG A 115 -6.03 -12.64 3.47
CA ARG A 115 -5.39 -13.92 3.82
C ARG A 115 -4.19 -13.75 4.74
N TYR A 116 -3.63 -12.54 4.81
CA TYR A 116 -2.49 -12.19 5.65
C TYR A 116 -2.85 -11.22 6.78
N TRP A 117 -4.13 -10.90 6.96
CA TRP A 117 -4.59 -10.16 8.13
C TRP A 117 -4.26 -10.91 9.42
N ARG A 118 -4.04 -10.15 10.50
CA ARG A 118 -3.68 -10.67 11.83
C ARG A 118 -2.37 -11.47 11.89
N LYS A 119 -1.54 -11.41 10.84
CA LYS A 119 -0.17 -11.95 10.83
C LYS A 119 0.92 -10.89 11.06
N GLY A 120 0.51 -9.69 11.46
CA GLY A 120 1.40 -8.57 11.78
C GLY A 120 2.02 -7.90 10.56
N PHE A 121 1.45 -8.03 9.36
CA PHE A 121 1.92 -7.31 8.16
C PHE A 121 1.47 -5.86 8.12
N GLY A 122 0.31 -5.52 8.70
CA GLY A 122 -0.15 -4.12 8.74
C GLY A 122 0.40 -3.32 9.92
N SER A 123 0.95 -4.00 10.94
CA SER A 123 1.64 -3.35 12.05
C SER A 123 3.13 -3.11 11.75
N ARG A 124 3.65 -3.78 10.73
CA ARG A 124 5.02 -3.62 10.23
C ARG A 124 5.00 -2.58 9.12
#